data_AF-A0A0W8F4K5-F1
#
_entry.id   AF-A0A0W8F4K5-F1
#
_cell.length_a   1.000
_cell.length_b   1.000
_cell.length_c   1.000
_cell.angle_alpha   90.00
_cell.angle_beta   90.00
_cell.angle_gamma   90.00
#
_symmetry.space_group_name_H-M   'P 1'
#
loop_
_entity.id
_entity.type
_entity.pdbx_description
1 polymer ?
#
loop_
_entity_poly.entity_id
_entity_poly.type
_entity_poly.pdbx_seq_one_letter_code
_entity_poly.pdbx_strand_id
1 'polypeptide(L)'
;MLAVSLPFTAFFYGRLLYEGNSMTAAYFAVLALIFSAIFYSFAYFRLFGGADAWALIFISFCIPAFPFPPLLGIPPLGFLPFSVLANAVILNLVTPAGIFLSNLKAGNRAPWPYMFLGFPVDGERISEAYGFVMEEIAEDDGRIHRRFLGITEALRGMMSGTGRIYTLDLRRHPLEYAVERARYAKAGKVWISYGVPFIVPITAGLISALLIGDLIVGLLGVLYGV
;
A
#
# COMPACT_ATOMS: atom_id res chain seq x y z
N MET A 1 -18.32 -7.52 -6.38
CA MET A 1 -18.13 -7.31 -4.92
C MET A 1 -19.44 -7.52 -4.17
N LEU A 2 -20.49 -6.72 -4.37
CA LEU A 2 -21.77 -6.87 -3.65
C LEU A 2 -22.39 -8.27 -3.70
N ALA A 3 -22.34 -8.95 -4.86
CA ALA A 3 -22.83 -10.31 -5.02
C ALA A 3 -22.12 -11.34 -4.11
N VAL A 4 -20.89 -11.04 -3.67
CA VAL A 4 -20.12 -11.88 -2.75
C VAL A 4 -20.29 -11.39 -1.32
N SER A 5 -20.23 -10.08 -1.04
CA SER A 5 -20.33 -9.61 0.35
C SER A 5 -21.71 -9.81 0.96
N LEU A 6 -22.79 -9.62 0.19
CA LEU A 6 -24.16 -9.75 0.69
C LEU A 6 -24.48 -11.13 1.29
N PRO A 7 -24.23 -12.27 0.61
CA PRO A 7 -24.52 -13.58 1.20
C PRO A 7 -23.70 -13.87 2.44
N PHE A 8 -22.41 -13.49 2.47
CA PHE A 8 -21.56 -13.68 3.66
C PHE A 8 -22.02 -12.82 4.84
N THR A 9 -22.37 -11.56 4.57
CA THR A 9 -22.93 -10.62 5.54
C THR A 9 -24.23 -11.19 6.11
N ALA A 10 -25.17 -11.56 5.23
CA ALA A 10 -26.46 -12.12 5.63
C ALA A 10 -26.31 -13.41 6.43
N PHE A 11 -25.38 -14.28 6.03
CA PHE A 11 -25.07 -15.51 6.76
C PHE A 11 -24.52 -15.20 8.17
N PHE A 12 -23.53 -14.32 8.28
CA PHE A 12 -22.91 -13.97 9.56
C PHE A 12 -23.91 -13.35 10.54
N TYR A 13 -24.61 -12.30 10.13
CA TYR A 13 -25.59 -11.63 10.98
C TYR A 13 -26.83 -12.49 11.22
N GLY A 14 -27.30 -13.23 10.21
CA GLY A 14 -28.42 -14.16 10.34
C GLY A 14 -28.13 -15.27 11.35
N ARG A 15 -26.91 -15.82 11.36
CA ARG A 15 -26.47 -16.79 12.37
C ARG A 15 -26.48 -16.19 13.78
N LEU A 16 -25.88 -15.01 13.96
CA LEU A 16 -25.84 -14.36 15.28
C LEU A 16 -27.23 -14.06 15.82
N LEU A 17 -28.15 -13.60 14.97
CA LEU A 17 -29.53 -13.35 15.35
C LEU A 17 -30.29 -14.64 15.68
N TYR A 18 -30.08 -15.71 14.91
CA TYR A 18 -30.66 -17.03 15.18
C TYR A 18 -30.20 -17.60 16.52
N GLU A 19 -28.93 -17.41 16.88
CA GLU A 19 -28.36 -17.81 18.17
C GLU A 19 -28.77 -16.89 19.33
N GLY A 20 -29.57 -15.85 19.08
CA GLY A 20 -30.02 -14.88 20.11
C GLY A 20 -28.99 -13.80 20.48
N ASN A 21 -27.85 -13.75 19.80
CA ASN A 21 -26.74 -12.83 20.05
C ASN A 21 -26.92 -11.46 19.37
N SER A 22 -28.06 -10.81 19.60
CA SER A 22 -28.42 -9.54 18.97
C SER A 22 -27.45 -8.40 19.31
N MET A 23 -26.93 -8.37 20.54
CA MET A 23 -25.94 -7.37 20.97
C MET A 23 -24.61 -7.51 20.22
N THR A 24 -24.12 -8.75 20.05
CA THR A 24 -22.89 -9.02 19.31
C THR A 24 -23.06 -8.68 17.82
N ALA A 25 -24.23 -8.99 17.25
CA ALA A 25 -24.58 -8.58 15.89
C ALA A 25 -24.56 -7.05 15.75
N ALA A 26 -25.21 -6.32 16.67
CA ALA A 26 -25.19 -4.85 16.65
C ALA A 26 -23.78 -4.28 16.79
N TYR A 27 -22.95 -4.86 17.67
CA TYR A 27 -21.56 -4.46 17.87
C TYR A 27 -20.75 -4.53 16.56
N PHE A 28 -20.76 -5.67 15.87
CA PHE A 28 -20.03 -5.83 14.61
C PHE A 28 -20.60 -4.96 13.49
N ALA A 29 -21.93 -4.76 13.44
CA ALA A 29 -22.56 -3.90 12.46
C ALA A 29 -22.11 -2.44 12.62
N VAL A 30 -22.10 -1.94 13.86
CA VAL A 30 -21.64 -0.58 14.17
C VAL A 30 -20.17 -0.41 13.80
N LEU A 31 -19.31 -1.37 14.17
CA LEU A 31 -17.89 -1.32 13.81
C LEU A 31 -17.67 -1.34 12.30
N ALA A 32 -18.34 -2.22 11.56
CA ALA A 32 -18.24 -2.30 10.11
C ALA A 32 -18.72 -1.02 9.42
N LEU A 33 -19.80 -0.40 9.92
CA LEU A 33 -20.31 0.87 9.41
C LEU A 33 -19.33 2.02 9.67
N ILE A 34 -18.82 2.16 10.89
CA ILE A 34 -17.84 3.20 11.25
C ILE A 34 -16.57 3.04 10.41
N PHE A 35 -16.02 1.82 10.38
CA PHE A 35 -14.83 1.50 9.60
C PHE A 35 -15.04 1.81 8.11
N SER A 36 -16.18 1.40 7.55
CA SER A 36 -16.50 1.66 6.16
C SER A 36 -16.68 3.15 5.85
N ALA A 37 -17.32 3.92 6.75
CA ALA A 37 -17.50 5.35 6.59
C ALA A 37 -16.15 6.10 6.58
N ILE A 38 -15.22 5.71 7.46
CA ILE A 38 -13.86 6.26 7.51
C ILE A 38 -13.12 5.98 6.19
N PHE A 39 -13.09 4.71 5.74
CA PHE A 39 -12.36 4.35 4.53
C PHE A 39 -13.01 4.88 3.25
N TYR A 40 -14.34 4.99 3.21
CA TYR A 40 -15.04 5.66 2.13
C TYR A 40 -14.69 7.16 2.08
N SER A 41 -14.60 7.82 3.24
CA SER A 41 -14.17 9.22 3.32
C SER A 41 -12.75 9.39 2.81
N PHE A 42 -11.82 8.50 3.19
CA PHE A 42 -10.44 8.53 2.67
C PHE A 42 -10.37 8.32 1.15
N ALA A 43 -11.20 7.43 0.60
CA ALA A 43 -11.31 7.25 -0.85
C ALA A 43 -11.87 8.50 -1.53
N TYR A 44 -12.90 9.13 -0.95
CA TYR A 44 -13.53 10.34 -1.48
C TYR A 44 -12.56 11.52 -1.53
N PHE A 45 -11.79 11.75 -0.47
CA PHE A 45 -10.77 12.80 -0.40
C PHE A 45 -9.46 12.44 -1.13
N ARG A 46 -9.39 11.29 -1.82
CA ARG A 46 -8.18 10.80 -2.52
C ARG A 46 -6.96 10.68 -1.61
N LEU A 47 -7.17 10.47 -0.31
CA LEU A 47 -6.11 10.30 0.69
C LEU A 47 -5.52 8.89 0.69
N PHE A 48 -6.25 7.94 0.12
CA PHE A 48 -5.91 6.53 0.10
C PHE A 48 -6.11 5.94 -1.29
N GLY A 49 -5.40 4.86 -1.62
CA GLY A 49 -5.64 4.12 -2.86
C GLY A 49 -7.10 3.67 -2.91
N GLY A 50 -7.85 4.12 -3.92
CA GLY A 50 -9.29 3.85 -3.98
C GLY A 50 -9.59 2.36 -3.90
N ALA A 51 -8.83 1.53 -4.62
CA ALA A 51 -8.94 0.08 -4.58
C ALA A 51 -8.64 -0.51 -3.19
N ASP A 52 -7.66 0.05 -2.47
CA ASP A 52 -7.25 -0.42 -1.15
C ASP A 52 -8.34 -0.13 -0.10
N ALA A 53 -8.96 1.06 -0.16
CA ALA A 53 -10.10 1.41 0.70
C ALA A 53 -11.29 0.48 0.44
N TRP A 54 -11.63 0.22 -0.82
CA TRP A 54 -12.70 -0.70 -1.19
C TRP A 54 -12.43 -2.14 -0.73
N ALA A 55 -11.17 -2.59 -0.76
CA ALA A 55 -10.79 -3.91 -0.26
C ALA A 55 -11.03 -4.03 1.25
N LEU A 56 -10.63 -3.03 2.03
CA LEU A 56 -10.83 -3.01 3.48
C LEU A 56 -12.32 -2.94 3.86
N ILE A 57 -13.10 -2.12 3.16
CA ILE A 57 -14.57 -2.08 3.29
C ILE A 57 -15.16 -3.46 2.99
N PHE A 58 -14.73 -4.09 1.91
CA PHE A 58 -15.24 -5.40 1.51
C PHE A 58 -14.92 -6.50 2.53
N ILE A 59 -13.70 -6.52 3.07
CA ILE A 59 -13.31 -7.42 4.16
C ILE A 59 -14.21 -7.22 5.38
N SER A 60 -14.56 -5.96 5.71
CA SER A 60 -15.41 -5.66 6.87
C SER A 60 -16.82 -6.23 6.81
N PHE A 61 -17.38 -6.38 5.59
CA PHE A 61 -18.69 -6.99 5.41
C PHE A 61 -18.61 -8.52 5.27
N CYS A 62 -17.59 -9.04 4.57
CA CYS A 62 -17.46 -10.46 4.35
C CYS A 62 -17.07 -11.24 5.61
N ILE A 63 -16.11 -10.72 6.38
CA ILE A 63 -15.51 -11.41 7.52
C ILE A 63 -15.25 -10.39 8.65
N PRO A 64 -16.29 -9.91 9.34
CA PRO A 64 -16.16 -8.92 10.41
C PRO A 64 -15.46 -9.48 11.67
N ALA A 65 -15.60 -10.78 11.94
CA ALA A 65 -15.02 -11.45 13.10
C ALA A 65 -14.04 -12.56 12.69
N PHE A 66 -13.16 -12.97 13.60
CA PHE A 66 -12.24 -14.08 13.37
C PHE A 66 -13.03 -15.39 13.22
N PRO A 67 -12.92 -16.11 12.09
CA PRO A 67 -13.65 -17.36 11.87
C PRO A 67 -13.13 -18.51 12.73
N PHE A 68 -11.86 -18.45 13.14
CA PHE A 68 -11.20 -19.40 14.02
C PHE A 68 -10.19 -18.67 14.92
N PRO A 69 -9.79 -19.24 16.07
CA PRO A 69 -8.82 -18.63 16.97
C PRO A 69 -7.44 -18.59 16.30
N PRO A 70 -6.83 -17.41 16.16
CA PRO A 70 -5.47 -17.31 15.63
C PRO A 70 -4.42 -17.69 16.70
N LEU A 71 -3.16 -17.89 16.28
CA LEU A 71 -2.08 -18.36 17.16
C LEU A 71 -1.87 -17.47 18.41
N LEU A 72 -1.94 -16.15 18.26
CA LEU A 72 -1.76 -15.18 19.34
C LEU A 72 -3.06 -14.89 20.11
N GLY A 73 -4.14 -15.62 19.82
CA GLY A 73 -5.45 -15.39 20.41
C GLY A 73 -6.23 -14.23 19.78
N ILE A 74 -7.50 -14.13 20.15
CA ILE A 74 -8.40 -13.12 19.60
C ILE A 74 -8.12 -11.78 20.28
N PRO A 75 -7.85 -10.69 19.54
CA PRO A 75 -7.61 -9.38 20.13
C PRO A 75 -8.87 -8.84 20.83
N PRO A 76 -8.76 -7.89 21.77
CA PRO A 76 -9.90 -7.40 22.56
C PRO A 76 -11.09 -6.88 21.75
N LEU A 77 -10.83 -6.27 20.58
CA LEU A 77 -11.89 -5.78 19.69
C LEU A 77 -12.55 -6.89 18.87
N GLY A 78 -11.90 -8.06 18.70
CA GLY A 78 -12.41 -9.18 17.90
C GLY A 78 -12.72 -8.86 16.43
N PHE A 79 -12.44 -7.65 15.97
CA PHE A 79 -12.80 -7.13 14.66
C PHE A 79 -11.67 -7.34 13.67
N LEU A 80 -11.79 -8.40 12.86
CA LEU A 80 -10.75 -8.85 11.94
C LEU A 80 -10.22 -7.74 11.02
N PRO A 81 -11.05 -6.89 10.38
CA PRO A 81 -10.56 -5.87 9.43
C PRO A 81 -9.57 -4.88 10.05
N PHE A 82 -9.69 -4.61 11.34
CA PHE A 82 -8.74 -3.74 12.04
C PHE A 82 -7.38 -4.41 12.18
N SER A 83 -7.34 -5.68 12.57
CA SER A 83 -6.09 -6.45 12.63
C SER A 83 -5.48 -6.66 11.25
N VAL A 84 -6.30 -6.82 10.20
CA VAL A 84 -5.80 -6.84 8.81
C VAL A 84 -5.08 -5.54 8.47
N LEU A 85 -5.69 -4.39 8.77
CA LEU A 85 -5.09 -3.08 8.54
C LEU A 85 -3.80 -2.89 9.35
N ALA A 86 -3.84 -3.22 10.65
CA ALA A 86 -2.68 -3.12 11.53
C ALA A 86 -1.51 -3.96 11.02
N ASN A 87 -1.77 -5.23 10.70
CA ASN A 87 -0.76 -6.13 10.16
C ASN A 87 -0.24 -5.64 8.80
N ALA A 88 -1.12 -5.15 7.92
CA ALA A 88 -0.72 -4.60 6.63
C ALA A 88 0.23 -3.41 6.79
N VAL A 89 -0.02 -2.51 7.74
CA VAL A 89 0.87 -1.37 8.03
C VAL A 89 2.24 -1.86 8.50
N ILE A 90 2.29 -2.81 9.44
CA ILE A 90 3.54 -3.37 9.94
C ILE A 90 4.32 -4.08 8.81
N LEU A 91 3.65 -4.91 8.01
CA LEU A 91 4.28 -5.61 6.89
C LEU A 91 4.75 -4.63 5.81
N ASN A 92 4.04 -3.52 5.61
CA ASN A 92 4.47 -2.48 4.68
C ASN A 92 5.75 -1.75 5.15
N LEU A 93 6.05 -1.72 6.46
CA LEU A 93 7.33 -1.17 6.95
C LEU A 93 8.53 -2.05 6.55
N VAL A 94 8.30 -3.34 6.27
CA VAL A 94 9.35 -4.24 5.76
C VAL A 94 9.76 -3.85 4.34
N THR A 95 8.85 -3.25 3.56
CA THR A 95 9.09 -2.88 2.17
C THR A 95 10.27 -1.90 1.99
N PRO A 96 10.28 -0.70 2.61
CA PRO A 96 11.45 0.20 2.52
C PRO A 96 12.75 -0.45 2.98
N ALA A 97 12.70 -1.27 4.04
CA ALA A 97 13.86 -2.00 4.53
C ALA A 97 14.37 -3.02 3.51
N GLY A 98 13.46 -3.75 2.86
CA GLY A 98 13.79 -4.70 1.80
C GLY A 98 14.39 -4.03 0.57
N ILE A 99 13.87 -2.87 0.15
CA ILE A 99 14.43 -2.06 -0.93
C ILE A 99 15.85 -1.60 -0.59
N PHE A 100 16.06 -1.10 0.62
CA PHE A 100 17.37 -0.69 1.10
C PHE A 100 18.39 -1.83 1.07
N LEU A 101 18.01 -3.00 1.60
CA LEU A 101 18.86 -4.20 1.57
C LEU A 101 19.14 -4.67 0.13
N SER A 102 18.16 -4.60 -0.76
CA SER A 102 18.33 -4.92 -2.18
C SER A 102 19.31 -3.98 -2.87
N ASN A 103 19.21 -2.67 -2.60
CA ASN A 103 20.14 -1.67 -3.11
C ASN A 103 21.56 -1.88 -2.60
N LEU A 104 21.73 -2.21 -1.31
CA LEU A 104 23.04 -2.55 -0.74
C LEU A 104 23.67 -3.77 -1.42
N LYS A 105 22.89 -4.84 -1.63
CA LYS A 105 23.37 -6.07 -2.29
C LYS A 105 23.76 -5.82 -3.75
N ALA A 106 23.03 -4.98 -4.46
CA ALA A 106 23.31 -4.61 -5.84
C ALA A 106 24.43 -3.57 -6.00
N GLY A 107 24.95 -3.02 -4.89
CA GLY A 107 25.96 -1.94 -4.92
C GLY A 107 25.41 -0.59 -5.38
N ASN A 108 24.08 -0.44 -5.43
CA ASN A 108 23.42 0.80 -5.83
C ASN A 108 23.62 1.87 -4.76
N ARG A 109 23.94 3.10 -5.17
CA ARG A 109 24.09 4.24 -4.26
C ARG A 109 23.20 5.40 -4.70
N ALA A 110 22.45 5.93 -3.75
CA ALA A 110 21.72 7.17 -3.87
C ALA A 110 21.89 8.01 -2.59
N PRO A 111 21.65 9.32 -2.63
CA PRO A 111 21.63 10.15 -1.44
C PRO A 111 20.58 9.64 -0.44
N TRP A 112 20.83 9.86 0.85
CA TRP A 112 19.81 9.64 1.88
C TRP A 112 18.61 10.58 1.62
N PRO A 113 17.34 10.13 1.71
CA PRO A 113 16.83 8.79 2.05
C PRO A 113 16.42 7.92 0.84
N TYR A 114 16.81 8.29 -0.39
CA TYR A 114 16.32 7.67 -1.62
C TYR A 114 16.65 6.18 -1.76
N MET A 115 17.67 5.68 -1.05
CA MET A 115 17.99 4.25 -0.99
C MET A 115 16.87 3.37 -0.39
N PHE A 116 15.95 3.95 0.39
CA PHE A 116 14.79 3.25 0.96
C PHE A 116 13.54 3.37 0.09
N LEU A 117 13.50 4.39 -0.76
CA LEU A 117 12.27 4.81 -1.46
C LEU A 117 12.26 4.37 -2.92
N GLY A 118 13.40 4.02 -3.49
CA GLY A 118 13.50 3.67 -4.90
C GLY A 118 14.68 2.78 -5.22
N PHE A 119 14.80 2.44 -6.50
CA PHE A 119 15.86 1.62 -7.05
C PHE A 119 16.17 2.06 -8.48
N PRO A 120 17.40 1.88 -8.96
CA PRO A 120 17.77 2.24 -10.32
C PRO A 120 17.24 1.20 -11.31
N VAL A 121 16.58 1.68 -12.36
CA VAL A 121 16.19 0.88 -13.53
C VAL A 121 16.97 1.31 -14.75
N ASP A 122 17.01 0.42 -15.74
CA ASP A 122 17.58 0.76 -17.03
C ASP A 122 16.70 1.77 -17.77
N GLY A 123 17.30 2.84 -18.27
CA GLY A 123 16.63 3.94 -18.95
C GLY A 123 15.97 3.51 -20.25
N GLU A 124 16.51 2.50 -20.94
CA GLU A 124 15.86 1.93 -22.13
C GLU A 124 14.57 1.20 -21.77
N ARG A 125 14.55 0.55 -20.60
CA ARG A 125 13.44 -0.28 -20.10
C ARG A 125 12.56 0.45 -19.08
N ILE A 126 12.74 1.76 -18.91
CA ILE A 126 12.01 2.55 -17.91
C ILE A 126 10.49 2.50 -18.10
N SER A 127 10.04 2.32 -19.34
CA SER A 127 8.61 2.17 -19.67
C SER A 127 8.00 0.84 -19.22
N GLU A 128 8.82 -0.19 -18.97
CA GLU A 128 8.38 -1.50 -18.47
C GLU A 128 8.25 -1.52 -16.94
N ALA A 129 8.97 -0.63 -16.25
CA ALA A 129 8.95 -0.52 -14.81
C ALA A 129 7.65 0.14 -14.29
N TYR A 130 7.37 -0.07 -13.00
CA TYR A 130 6.23 0.52 -12.30
C TYR A 130 6.74 1.45 -11.21
N GLY A 131 6.47 2.74 -11.37
CA GLY A 131 6.90 3.78 -10.44
C GLY A 131 6.88 5.17 -11.06
N PHE A 132 7.36 6.15 -10.30
CA PHE A 132 7.61 7.50 -10.80
C PHE A 132 9.10 7.80 -10.76
N VAL A 133 9.56 8.56 -11.75
CA VAL A 133 10.96 8.97 -11.84
C VAL A 133 11.29 9.90 -10.66
N MET A 134 12.40 9.62 -9.96
CA MET A 134 12.86 10.41 -8.81
C MET A 134 13.98 11.38 -9.15
N GLU A 135 14.48 11.32 -10.37
CA GLU A 135 15.57 12.16 -10.86
C GLU A 135 15.07 13.12 -11.94
N GLU A 136 15.50 14.37 -11.81
CA GLU A 136 15.49 15.30 -12.92
C GLU A 136 16.78 15.10 -13.72
N ILE A 137 16.62 14.80 -15.00
CA ILE A 137 17.72 14.59 -15.94
C ILE A 137 17.61 15.71 -16.97
N ALA A 138 18.61 16.58 -16.98
CA ALA A 138 18.78 17.66 -17.95
C ALA A 138 20.03 17.39 -18.79
N GLU A 139 19.98 17.77 -20.06
CA GLU A 139 21.11 17.71 -20.98
C GLU A 139 21.46 19.16 -21.31
N ASP A 140 22.63 19.63 -20.86
CA ASP A 140 23.15 20.96 -21.17
C ASP A 140 24.55 20.82 -21.78
N ASP A 141 24.75 21.38 -22.96
CA ASP A 141 26.00 21.34 -23.73
C ASP A 141 26.65 19.94 -23.84
N GLY A 142 25.84 18.90 -24.05
CA GLY A 142 26.28 17.51 -24.16
C GLY A 142 26.67 16.84 -22.83
N ARG A 143 26.53 17.52 -21.70
CA ARG A 143 26.72 16.97 -20.34
C ARG A 143 25.37 16.66 -19.70
N ILE A 144 25.25 15.44 -19.18
CA ILE A 144 24.04 15.01 -18.46
C ILE A 144 24.15 15.49 -17.02
N HIS A 145 23.31 16.46 -16.65
CA HIS A 145 23.12 16.90 -15.28
C HIS A 145 21.99 16.08 -14.63
N ARG A 146 22.29 15.46 -13.49
CA ARG A 146 21.34 14.63 -12.74
C ARG A 146 21.13 15.24 -11.36
N ARG A 147 19.87 15.39 -10.97
CA ARG A 147 19.50 15.86 -9.64
C ARG A 147 18.35 15.04 -9.11
N PHE A 148 18.46 14.56 -7.87
CA PHE A 148 17.32 13.94 -7.20
C PHE A 148 16.30 15.02 -6.83
N LEU A 149 15.03 14.78 -7.18
CA LEU A 149 13.92 15.65 -6.84
C LEU A 149 13.72 15.63 -5.32
N GLY A 150 13.80 16.80 -4.66
CA GLY A 150 13.59 16.89 -3.22
C GLY A 150 12.20 16.39 -2.81
N ILE A 151 12.06 15.77 -1.64
CA ILE A 151 10.76 15.23 -1.16
C ILE A 151 9.66 16.30 -1.21
N THR A 152 9.98 17.54 -0.83
CA THR A 152 9.06 18.69 -0.85
C THR A 152 8.72 19.13 -2.27
N GLU A 153 9.71 19.24 -3.16
CA GLU A 153 9.52 19.54 -4.59
C GLU A 153 8.61 18.50 -5.24
N ALA A 154 8.82 17.23 -4.87
CA ALA A 154 8.11 16.11 -5.43
C ALA A 154 6.67 15.95 -4.87
N LEU A 155 6.44 16.32 -3.60
CA LEU A 155 5.09 16.46 -3.02
C LEU A 155 4.33 17.65 -3.63
N ARG A 156 5.00 18.78 -3.83
CA ARG A 156 4.39 19.96 -4.46
C ARG A 156 3.98 19.65 -5.90
N GLY A 157 4.85 18.97 -6.66
CA GLY A 157 4.56 18.52 -8.02
C GLY A 157 3.39 17.52 -8.10
N MET A 158 3.19 16.71 -7.06
CA MET A 158 2.03 15.81 -6.94
C MET A 158 0.73 16.60 -6.76
N MET A 159 0.72 17.63 -5.90
CA MET A 159 -0.47 18.46 -5.68
C MET A 159 -0.79 19.36 -6.88
N SER A 160 0.22 19.85 -7.60
CA SER A 160 0.05 20.74 -8.75
C SER A 160 -0.23 20.00 -10.07
N GLY A 161 -0.21 18.66 -10.08
CA GLY A 161 -0.49 17.84 -11.26
C GLY A 161 0.52 17.98 -12.41
N THR A 162 1.69 18.56 -12.15
CA THR A 162 2.61 19.06 -13.20
C THR A 162 4.03 18.52 -13.09
N GLY A 163 4.36 17.73 -12.07
CA GLY A 163 5.76 17.55 -11.67
C GLY A 163 6.40 16.16 -11.81
N ARG A 164 5.66 15.10 -12.17
CA ARG A 164 6.24 13.75 -12.22
C ARG A 164 5.81 12.98 -13.45
N ILE A 165 6.79 12.52 -14.22
CA ILE A 165 6.57 11.59 -15.32
C ILE A 165 6.37 10.21 -14.71
N TYR A 166 5.16 9.65 -14.83
CA TYR A 166 4.93 8.27 -14.47
C TYR A 166 5.51 7.36 -15.55
N THR A 167 6.13 6.26 -15.13
CA THR A 167 6.53 5.19 -16.06
C THR A 167 5.36 4.68 -16.90
N LEU A 168 4.13 4.76 -16.35
CA LEU A 168 2.89 4.47 -17.06
C LEU A 168 2.60 5.48 -18.18
N ASP A 169 2.91 6.76 -18.00
CA ASP A 169 2.70 7.80 -19.02
C ASP A 169 3.65 7.57 -20.20
N LEU A 170 4.91 7.21 -19.92
CA LEU A 170 5.88 6.78 -20.94
C LEU A 170 5.39 5.58 -21.76
N ARG A 171 4.55 4.73 -21.17
CA ARG A 171 3.96 3.54 -21.80
C ARG A 171 2.67 3.85 -22.57
N ARG A 172 1.79 4.69 -22.00
CA ARG A 172 0.48 5.02 -22.58
C ARG A 172 0.57 6.08 -23.68
N HIS A 173 1.50 7.02 -23.57
CA HIS A 173 1.68 8.14 -24.49
C HIS A 173 3.11 8.17 -25.07
N PRO A 174 3.53 7.12 -25.81
CA PRO A 174 4.93 6.97 -26.22
C PRO A 174 5.43 8.06 -27.17
N LEU A 175 4.54 8.68 -27.95
CA LEU A 175 4.88 9.77 -28.89
C LEU A 175 5.07 11.11 -28.17
N GLU A 176 4.27 11.38 -27.13
CA GLU A 176 4.35 12.62 -26.35
C GLU A 176 5.64 12.67 -25.51
N TYR A 177 6.07 11.51 -25.00
CA TYR A 177 7.26 11.38 -24.15
C TYR A 177 8.50 10.82 -24.89
N ALA A 178 8.56 10.95 -26.22
CA ALA A 178 9.65 10.39 -27.01
C ALA A 178 11.03 11.01 -26.65
N VAL A 179 11.05 12.31 -26.35
CA VAL A 179 12.26 13.04 -25.98
C VAL A 179 12.76 12.62 -24.60
N GLU A 180 11.86 12.48 -23.64
CA GLU A 180 12.12 12.03 -22.28
C GLU A 180 12.65 10.59 -22.28
N ARG A 181 12.02 9.69 -23.07
CA ARG A 181 12.50 8.31 -23.23
C ARG A 181 13.91 8.24 -23.80
N ALA A 182 14.19 9.03 -24.84
CA ALA A 182 15.54 9.10 -25.41
C ALA A 182 16.55 9.64 -24.39
N ARG A 183 16.16 10.63 -23.58
CA ARG A 183 17.00 11.17 -22.50
C ARG A 183 17.28 10.14 -21.42
N TYR A 184 16.26 9.38 -21.00
CA TYR A 184 16.41 8.31 -20.02
C TYR A 184 17.30 7.18 -20.54
N ALA A 185 17.13 6.77 -21.80
CA ALA A 185 18.00 5.80 -22.46
C ALA A 185 19.47 6.27 -22.46
N LYS A 186 19.75 7.52 -22.85
CA LYS A 186 21.10 8.11 -22.78
C LYS A 186 21.67 8.17 -21.36
N ALA A 187 20.82 8.37 -20.35
CA ALA A 187 21.24 8.43 -18.95
C ALA A 187 21.64 7.05 -18.37
N GLY A 188 21.31 5.95 -19.04
CA GLY A 188 21.66 4.59 -18.63
C GLY A 188 20.85 4.10 -17.43
N LYS A 189 21.20 4.51 -16.21
CA LYS A 189 20.43 4.18 -14.99
C LYS A 189 19.62 5.38 -14.51
N VAL A 190 18.34 5.15 -14.26
CA VAL A 190 17.38 6.14 -13.75
C VAL A 190 16.71 5.59 -12.50
N TRP A 191 16.70 6.37 -11.43
CA TRP A 191 16.06 6.02 -10.17
C TRP A 191 14.56 6.23 -10.25
N ILE A 192 13.82 5.18 -9.93
CA ILE A 192 12.37 5.21 -9.81
C ILE A 192 11.96 4.90 -8.39
N SER A 193 10.86 5.51 -7.94
CA SER A 193 10.28 5.17 -6.65
C SER A 193 9.54 3.86 -6.73
N TYR A 194 9.63 3.11 -5.64
CA TYR A 194 8.82 1.92 -5.45
C TYR A 194 7.36 2.30 -5.21
N GLY A 195 6.47 1.79 -6.06
CA GLY A 195 5.02 1.98 -5.94
C GLY A 195 4.34 0.65 -5.68
N VAL A 196 4.56 0.03 -4.51
CA VAL A 196 3.78 -1.18 -4.19
C VAL A 196 2.31 -0.83 -4.01
N PRO A 197 1.42 -1.54 -4.72
CA PRO A 197 -0.01 -1.48 -4.43
C PRO A 197 -0.24 -1.92 -2.99
N PHE A 198 -0.81 -1.06 -2.15
CA PHE A 198 -0.99 -1.36 -0.72
C PHE A 198 -1.92 -2.56 -0.47
N ILE A 199 -2.71 -2.96 -1.49
CA ILE A 199 -3.42 -4.23 -1.53
C ILE A 199 -2.54 -5.46 -1.26
N VAL A 200 -1.25 -5.43 -1.61
CA VAL A 200 -0.32 -6.54 -1.34
C VAL A 200 -0.09 -6.68 0.17
N PRO A 201 0.34 -5.63 0.91
CA PRO A 201 0.31 -5.62 2.37
C PRO A 201 -1.04 -5.97 2.98
N ILE A 202 -2.16 -5.48 2.44
CA ILE A 202 -3.52 -5.83 2.95
C ILE A 202 -3.77 -7.34 2.84
N THR A 203 -3.41 -7.94 1.71
CA THR A 203 -3.58 -9.38 1.48
C THR A 203 -2.71 -10.19 2.44
N ALA A 204 -1.43 -9.82 2.58
CA ALA A 204 -0.53 -10.46 3.54
C ALA A 204 -1.01 -10.25 4.98
N GLY A 205 -1.55 -9.07 5.29
CA GLY A 205 -2.15 -8.72 6.57
C GLY A 205 -3.39 -9.53 6.89
N LEU A 206 -4.22 -9.85 5.89
CA LEU A 206 -5.38 -10.74 6.05
C LEU A 206 -4.93 -12.16 6.39
N ILE A 207 -3.96 -12.69 5.65
CA ILE A 207 -3.41 -14.03 5.90
C ILE A 207 -2.78 -14.08 7.29
N SER A 208 -1.96 -13.10 7.66
CA SER A 208 -1.33 -13.07 8.98
C SER A 208 -2.34 -12.85 10.10
N ALA A 209 -3.38 -12.02 9.90
CA ALA A 209 -4.43 -11.84 10.89
C ALA A 209 -5.20 -13.14 11.14
N LEU A 210 -5.54 -13.89 10.08
CA LEU A 210 -6.24 -15.16 10.23
C LEU A 210 -5.38 -16.23 10.93
N LEU A 211 -4.11 -16.37 10.55
CA LEU A 211 -3.26 -17.45 11.05
C LEU A 211 -2.59 -17.11 12.39
N ILE A 212 -2.01 -15.92 12.47
CA ILE A 212 -1.14 -15.48 13.58
C ILE A 212 -1.94 -14.62 14.55
N GLY A 213 -2.81 -13.75 14.06
CA GLY A 213 -3.59 -12.81 14.86
C GLY A 213 -3.09 -11.39 14.69
N ASP A 214 -3.34 -10.54 15.69
CA ASP A 214 -2.92 -9.14 15.65
C ASP A 214 -1.45 -9.00 16.04
N LEU A 215 -0.59 -8.62 15.08
CA LEU A 215 0.85 -8.52 15.28
C LEU A 215 1.21 -7.39 16.25
N ILE A 216 0.41 -6.32 16.31
CA ILE A 216 0.66 -5.21 17.23
C ILE A 216 0.36 -5.66 18.65
N VAL A 217 -0.80 -6.30 18.87
CA VAL A 217 -1.15 -6.84 20.20
C VAL A 217 -0.14 -7.89 20.65
N GLY A 218 0.28 -8.78 19.75
CA GLY A 218 1.32 -9.77 20.06
C GLY A 218 2.66 -9.15 20.45
N LEU A 219 3.12 -8.13 19.71
CA LEU A 219 4.35 -7.42 20.02
C LEU A 219 4.25 -6.71 21.38
N LEU A 220 3.11 -6.09 21.68
CA LEU A 220 2.86 -5.46 22.97
C LEU A 220 2.86 -6.50 24.10
N GLY A 221 2.24 -7.68 23.92
CA GLY A 221 2.29 -8.77 24.88
C GLY A 221 3.73 -9.15 25.25
N VAL A 222 4.58 -9.39 24.24
CA VAL A 222 6.01 -9.67 24.45
C VAL A 222 6.73 -8.54 25.18
N LEU A 223 6.46 -7.28 24.82
CA LEU A 223 7.08 -6.11 25.46
C LEU A 223 6.65 -5.92 26.91
N TYR A 224 5.41 -6.25 27.24
CA TYR A 224 4.87 -6.17 28.60
C TYR A 224 5.05 -7.46 29.41
N GLY A 225 5.60 -8.52 28.81
CA GLY A 225 5.84 -9.81 29.46
C GLY A 225 4.56 -10.60 29.76
N VAL A 226 3.52 -10.42 28.95
CA VAL A 226 2.20 -11.08 29.07
C VAL A 226 1.92 -11.92 27.83
#